data_AF-C5BWH8-F1
#
_entry.id   AF-C5BWH8-F1
#
_cell.length_a   1.000
_cell.length_b   1.000
_cell.length_c   1.000
_cell.angle_alpha   90.00
_cell.angle_beta   90.00
_cell.angle_gamma   90.00
#
_symmetry.space_group_name_H-M   'P 1'
#
loop_
_entity.id
_entity.type
_entity.pdbx_description
1 polymer ?
#
loop_
_entity_poly.entity_id
_entity_poly.type
_entity_poly.pdbx_seq_one_letter_code
_entity_poly.pdbx_strand_id
1 'polypeptide(L)'
;MRRALRSIVLFALASLMLVTTASWSSAAPSEPPPPGGAENGTRLMEGPAFYPRTIRLAHAGADDGAIIASVVTFADGLGHGAIFRSDDDGRSFQRIGTVTDPATADGLCCATLFELPQQVGELPAGTLLWSASVGQQAPDRRMTLPVWASTDQGRTWSKVSTIATQPNTGGLWEPEFAVARDGSLVVYVSDESQQPTHSQTLVQATSPDGVHWSELENIVAARDPDLRPGMPLVRQLPNTTYLMSYEICGPGQECSQRTRRSLDGVHWGPETWLGVRVRTADGAHFRHAPTISWYDDGTRNGRLLAVGQMLYGADGTVQPGNGRTIFTSDLLPELPWGTGPAPLAIAEPWNNFCPNYSSSLLAMPERDELLELASGYDDVGECTTYFAVGDLPD
;
A
#
# COMPACT_ATOMS: atom_id res chain seq x y z
N MET A 1 100.93 -29.01 14.30
CA MET A 1 101.31 -27.59 14.44
C MET A 1 100.07 -26.72 14.35
N ARG A 2 99.79 -25.92 15.40
CA ARG A 2 98.90 -24.72 15.50
C ARG A 2 97.37 -24.96 15.34
N ARG A 3 96.61 -24.95 16.47
CA ARG A 3 95.81 -23.82 17.09
C ARG A 3 94.46 -23.62 16.38
N ALA A 4 93.27 -23.94 16.94
CA ALA A 4 92.54 -23.48 18.14
C ALA A 4 91.41 -22.46 17.81
N LEU A 5 90.33 -22.50 18.63
CA LEU A 5 89.15 -21.61 18.78
C LEU A 5 87.92 -21.88 17.89
N ARG A 6 86.66 -21.68 18.32
CA ARG A 6 85.93 -21.58 19.61
C ARG A 6 84.45 -21.39 19.20
N SER A 7 83.50 -22.03 19.88
CA SER A 7 82.05 -21.84 19.75
C SER A 7 81.62 -20.42 20.15
N ILE A 8 80.51 -19.90 19.59
CA ILE A 8 79.55 -18.98 20.24
C ILE A 8 78.16 -19.18 19.59
N VAL A 9 77.16 -19.46 20.42
CA VAL A 9 75.72 -19.48 20.11
C VAL A 9 75.17 -18.09 20.46
N LEU A 10 74.38 -17.48 19.58
CA LEU A 10 73.77 -16.16 19.80
C LEU A 10 72.25 -16.31 20.03
N PHE A 11 71.77 -15.88 21.20
CA PHE A 11 70.35 -15.72 21.53
C PHE A 11 69.89 -14.30 21.16
N ALA A 12 68.73 -14.18 20.51
CA ALA A 12 68.09 -12.90 20.18
C ALA A 12 67.09 -12.50 21.28
N LEU A 13 67.15 -11.25 21.76
CA LEU A 13 66.10 -10.59 22.54
C LEU A 13 65.70 -9.29 21.82
N ALA A 14 64.43 -9.20 21.42
CA ALA A 14 63.83 -7.99 20.86
C ALA A 14 63.11 -7.21 21.96
N SER A 15 63.27 -5.89 21.97
CA SER A 15 62.68 -4.95 22.93
C SER A 15 61.39 -4.34 22.35
N LEU A 16 60.31 -4.32 23.12
CA LEU A 16 58.99 -3.82 22.73
C LEU A 16 58.82 -2.37 23.24
N MET A 17 58.60 -1.40 22.34
CA MET A 17 58.15 -0.04 22.69
C MET A 17 56.63 0.06 22.46
N LEU A 18 55.88 0.46 23.50
CA LEU A 18 54.46 0.81 23.39
C LEU A 18 54.32 2.27 22.94
N VAL A 19 53.59 2.49 21.84
CA VAL A 19 53.08 3.80 21.41
C VAL A 19 51.57 3.78 21.58
N THR A 20 51.03 4.63 22.45
CA THR A 20 49.58 4.82 22.63
C THR A 20 49.10 5.91 21.68
N THR A 21 48.44 5.53 20.59
CA THR A 21 47.72 6.46 19.71
C THR A 21 46.30 6.66 20.23
N ALA A 22 45.99 7.87 20.70
CA ALA A 22 44.61 8.27 20.98
C ALA A 22 43.90 8.56 19.65
N SER A 23 42.98 7.68 19.24
CA SER A 23 42.18 7.82 18.03
C SER A 23 41.01 8.76 18.29
N TRP A 24 41.03 9.94 17.68
CA TRP A 24 39.87 10.80 17.57
C TRP A 24 39.04 10.28 16.40
N SER A 25 37.95 9.57 16.68
CA SER A 25 36.99 9.18 15.64
C SER A 25 36.19 10.42 15.24
N SER A 26 36.54 11.04 14.10
CA SER A 26 35.61 11.94 13.42
C SER A 26 34.49 11.09 12.83
N ALA A 27 33.26 11.25 13.31
CA ALA A 27 32.09 10.71 12.61
C ALA A 27 32.10 11.28 11.18
N ALA A 28 31.98 10.39 10.18
CA ALA A 28 31.78 10.81 8.80
C ALA A 28 30.47 11.64 8.73
N PRO A 29 30.38 12.66 7.86
CA PRO A 29 29.11 13.34 7.62
C PRO A 29 28.07 12.31 7.16
N SER A 30 26.89 12.30 7.78
CA SER A 30 25.77 11.50 7.30
C SER A 30 25.39 11.94 5.88
N GLU A 31 25.16 10.98 5.00
CA GLU A 31 24.61 11.24 3.67
C GLU A 31 23.26 11.97 3.81
N PRO A 32 22.96 12.98 2.98
CA PRO A 32 21.66 13.66 3.04
C PRO A 32 20.53 12.66 2.78
N PRO A 33 19.34 12.86 3.39
CA PRO A 33 18.21 12.00 3.12
C PRO A 33 17.81 12.08 1.62
N PRO A 34 17.27 10.98 1.06
CA PRO A 34 16.75 10.98 -0.30
C PRO A 34 15.61 12.00 -0.49
N PRO A 35 15.36 12.50 -1.71
CA PRO A 35 14.16 13.30 -2.00
C PRO A 35 12.90 12.46 -1.78
N GLY A 36 11.77 13.11 -1.56
CA GLY A 36 10.50 12.44 -1.24
C GLY A 36 10.05 12.58 0.21
N GLY A 37 10.54 13.58 0.95
CA GLY A 37 10.00 13.94 2.26
C GLY A 37 8.72 14.76 2.16
N ALA A 38 7.91 14.75 3.22
CA ALA A 38 6.70 15.56 3.28
C ALA A 38 7.05 17.04 3.54
N GLU A 39 6.49 17.96 2.73
CA GLU A 39 6.66 19.41 2.89
C GLU A 39 5.70 19.98 3.96
N ASN A 40 4.60 19.28 4.22
CA ASN A 40 3.59 19.61 5.21
C ASN A 40 3.01 18.34 5.84
N GLY A 41 2.00 18.50 6.71
CA GLY A 41 1.35 17.39 7.40
C GLY A 41 2.05 16.94 8.68
N THR A 42 1.49 15.91 9.30
CA THR A 42 1.97 15.37 10.58
C THR A 42 2.44 13.93 10.38
N ARG A 43 3.60 13.57 10.95
CA ARG A 43 4.09 12.18 10.95
C ARG A 43 3.12 11.31 11.77
N LEU A 44 2.67 10.20 11.21
CA LEU A 44 1.72 9.29 11.86
C LEU A 44 2.36 8.54 13.04
N MET A 45 3.61 8.11 12.88
CA MET A 45 4.38 7.43 13.91
C MET A 45 5.88 7.59 13.69
N GLU A 46 6.65 7.54 14.77
CA GLU A 46 8.09 7.32 14.71
C GLU A 46 8.40 5.92 14.15
N GLY A 47 9.47 5.79 13.37
CA GLY A 47 9.83 4.53 12.76
C GLY A 47 9.26 4.34 11.35
N PRO A 48 9.52 3.15 10.77
CA PRO A 48 9.08 2.83 9.43
C PRO A 48 7.57 2.63 9.34
N ALA A 49 6.93 3.25 8.36
CA ALA A 49 5.50 3.11 8.11
C ALA A 49 5.22 3.20 6.60
N PHE A 50 4.54 2.18 6.07
CA PHE A 50 4.34 1.99 4.64
C PHE A 50 2.88 1.70 4.30
N TYR A 51 2.53 1.92 3.03
CA TYR A 51 1.31 1.41 2.42
C TYR A 51 0.04 1.78 3.22
N PRO A 52 -0.19 3.08 3.48
CA PRO A 52 -1.27 3.51 4.35
C PRO A 52 -2.65 3.14 3.79
N ARG A 53 -3.57 2.77 4.68
CA ARG A 53 -4.98 2.56 4.39
C ARG A 53 -5.81 3.24 5.45
N THR A 54 -6.81 4.01 5.06
CA THR A 54 -7.73 4.66 6.00
C THR A 54 -9.18 4.41 5.61
N ILE A 55 -10.04 4.24 6.62
CA ILE A 55 -11.49 4.09 6.47
C ILE A 55 -12.20 4.93 7.53
N ARG A 56 -13.44 5.35 7.23
CA ARG A 56 -14.35 5.90 8.23
C ARG A 56 -15.38 4.84 8.59
N LEU A 57 -15.57 4.60 9.88
CA LEU A 57 -16.53 3.61 10.36
C LEU A 57 -17.96 4.07 10.08
N ALA A 58 -18.78 3.18 9.55
CA ALA A 58 -20.19 3.41 9.25
C ALA A 58 -21.11 2.31 9.79
N HIS A 59 -20.54 1.24 10.34
CA HIS A 59 -21.27 0.07 10.81
C HIS A 59 -20.82 -0.39 12.22
N ALA A 60 -20.17 0.50 12.97
CA ALA A 60 -19.62 0.26 14.31
C ALA A 60 -20.51 0.80 15.44
N GLY A 61 -21.69 1.35 15.13
CA GLY A 61 -22.68 1.79 16.10
C GLY A 61 -22.23 3.05 16.84
N ALA A 62 -21.88 2.94 18.12
CA ALA A 62 -21.46 4.11 18.92
C ALA A 62 -20.15 4.74 18.42
N ASP A 63 -19.36 3.99 17.64
CA ASP A 63 -18.11 4.43 17.05
C ASP A 63 -18.24 4.90 15.59
N ASP A 64 -19.46 4.96 15.04
CA ASP A 64 -19.70 5.48 13.69
C ASP A 64 -19.13 6.90 13.54
N GLY A 65 -18.45 7.14 12.42
CA GLY A 65 -17.78 8.39 12.11
C GLY A 65 -16.31 8.45 12.55
N ALA A 66 -15.84 7.59 13.45
CA ALA A 66 -14.42 7.48 13.78
C ALA A 66 -13.61 7.03 12.56
N ILE A 67 -12.36 7.49 12.46
CA ILE A 67 -11.46 7.14 11.35
C ILE A 67 -10.42 6.16 11.85
N ILE A 68 -10.26 5.04 11.13
CA ILE A 68 -9.23 4.04 11.42
C ILE A 68 -8.21 4.06 10.29
N ALA A 69 -6.93 4.18 10.67
CA ALA A 69 -5.80 4.08 9.75
C ALA A 69 -4.97 2.83 10.07
N SER A 70 -4.39 2.24 9.03
CA SER A 70 -3.51 1.07 9.08
C SER A 70 -2.27 1.35 8.25
N VAL A 71 -1.10 0.96 8.76
CA VAL A 71 0.18 0.96 8.03
C VAL A 71 0.91 -0.34 8.26
N VAL A 72 1.74 -0.74 7.30
CA VAL A 72 2.76 -1.77 7.49
C VAL A 72 3.95 -1.14 8.21
N THR A 73 4.40 -1.74 9.30
CA THR A 73 5.58 -1.32 10.06
C THR A 73 6.42 -2.52 10.45
N PHE A 74 7.63 -2.29 10.95
CA PHE A 74 8.56 -3.33 11.37
C PHE A 74 9.14 -3.02 12.75
N ALA A 75 9.09 -4.00 13.65
CA ALA A 75 9.68 -3.90 14.97
C ALA A 75 10.28 -5.25 15.35
N ASP A 76 11.44 -5.26 16.00
CA ASP A 76 12.12 -6.47 16.47
C ASP A 76 12.32 -7.57 15.39
N GLY A 77 12.51 -7.15 14.14
CA GLY A 77 12.68 -8.05 12.99
C GLY A 77 11.39 -8.69 12.48
N LEU A 78 10.22 -8.26 12.96
CA LEU A 78 8.91 -8.76 12.56
C LEU A 78 8.08 -7.67 11.89
N GLY A 79 7.31 -8.04 10.86
CA GLY A 79 6.34 -7.16 10.21
C GLY A 79 5.03 -7.08 11.00
N HIS A 80 4.43 -5.89 11.07
CA HIS A 80 3.16 -5.67 11.76
C HIS A 80 2.23 -4.78 10.95
N GLY A 81 0.92 -4.98 11.15
CA GLY A 81 -0.09 -3.95 10.86
C GLY A 81 -0.27 -3.06 12.09
N ALA A 82 0.16 -1.79 12.03
CA ALA A 82 -0.11 -0.83 13.10
C ALA A 82 -1.44 -0.12 12.85
N ILE A 83 -2.33 -0.14 13.85
CA ILE A 83 -3.70 0.37 13.74
C ILE A 83 -3.85 1.63 14.59
N PHE A 84 -4.37 2.68 13.99
CA PHE A 84 -4.56 4.00 14.57
C PHE A 84 -6.02 4.43 14.48
N ARG A 85 -6.45 5.25 15.43
CA ARG A 85 -7.77 5.85 15.47
C ARG A 85 -7.66 7.37 15.56
N SER A 86 -8.54 8.05 14.82
CA SER A 86 -8.82 9.47 14.97
C SER A 86 -10.30 9.64 15.34
N ASP A 87 -10.52 10.45 16.38
CA ASP A 87 -11.84 10.88 16.86
C ASP A 87 -12.10 12.38 16.57
N ASP A 88 -11.22 13.03 15.80
CA ASP A 88 -11.23 14.47 15.50
C ASP A 88 -11.16 14.77 13.99
N ASP A 89 -11.78 13.88 13.21
CA ASP A 89 -11.88 13.93 11.74
C ASP A 89 -10.50 14.01 11.05
N GLY A 90 -9.55 13.19 11.50
CA GLY A 90 -8.24 13.02 10.87
C GLY A 90 -7.18 14.05 11.28
N ARG A 91 -7.46 14.90 12.28
CA ARG A 91 -6.52 15.93 12.76
C ARG A 91 -5.46 15.37 13.71
N SER A 92 -5.75 14.29 14.41
CA SER A 92 -4.77 13.54 15.18
C SER A 92 -5.09 12.04 15.18
N PHE A 93 -4.05 11.22 15.32
CA PHE A 93 -4.16 9.77 15.37
C PHE A 93 -3.47 9.20 16.61
N GLN A 94 -4.12 8.22 17.23
CA GLN A 94 -3.55 7.45 18.34
C GLN A 94 -3.48 5.98 17.96
N ARG A 95 -2.35 5.33 18.23
CA ARG A 95 -2.22 3.88 18.03
C ARG A 95 -3.12 3.14 19.02
N ILE A 96 -4.02 2.32 18.51
CA ILE A 96 -5.01 1.57 19.31
C ILE A 96 -4.80 0.06 19.28
N GLY A 97 -4.09 -0.45 18.27
CA GLY A 97 -3.94 -1.89 18.08
C GLY A 97 -2.76 -2.26 17.19
N THR A 98 -2.49 -3.56 17.14
CA THR A 98 -1.45 -4.14 16.29
C THR A 98 -1.93 -5.50 15.80
N VAL A 99 -1.78 -5.74 14.50
CA VAL A 99 -1.95 -7.06 13.89
C VAL A 99 -0.58 -7.70 13.77
N THR A 100 -0.43 -8.87 14.38
CA THR A 100 0.82 -9.64 14.38
C THR A 100 0.52 -11.06 13.91
N ASP A 101 1.05 -11.44 12.75
CA ASP A 101 1.02 -12.82 12.26
C ASP A 101 2.44 -13.40 12.32
N PRO A 102 2.67 -14.54 13.00
CA PRO A 102 4.00 -15.16 13.06
C PRO A 102 4.63 -15.42 11.69
N ALA A 103 3.82 -15.60 10.64
CA ALA A 103 4.30 -15.82 9.28
C ALA A 103 4.94 -14.56 8.64
N THR A 104 4.79 -13.38 9.24
CA THR A 104 5.40 -12.12 8.76
C THR A 104 6.91 -12.01 9.02
N ALA A 105 7.49 -12.95 9.77
CA ALA A 105 8.93 -13.02 10.01
C ALA A 105 9.72 -13.16 8.69
N ASP A 106 9.11 -13.81 7.70
CA ASP A 106 9.66 -14.00 6.36
C ASP A 106 9.12 -12.95 5.36
N GLY A 107 8.75 -11.78 5.86
CA GLY A 107 8.32 -10.64 5.08
C GLY A 107 6.83 -10.35 5.18
N LEU A 108 6.55 -9.05 5.14
CA LEU A 108 5.21 -8.47 5.09
C LEU A 108 5.21 -7.35 4.04
N CYS A 109 4.21 -7.31 3.19
CA CYS A 109 3.92 -6.17 2.34
C CYS A 109 2.43 -5.87 2.29
N CYS A 110 2.13 -4.62 1.97
CA CYS A 110 0.95 -4.27 1.22
C CYS A 110 -0.34 -4.71 1.91
N ALA A 111 -0.72 -4.02 2.98
CA ALA A 111 -1.90 -4.36 3.76
C ALA A 111 -3.19 -3.70 3.23
N THR A 112 -4.33 -4.27 3.61
CA THR A 112 -5.65 -3.65 3.48
C THR A 112 -6.37 -3.60 4.83
N LEU A 113 -7.32 -2.69 4.94
CA LEU A 113 -8.21 -2.50 6.08
C LEU A 113 -9.62 -2.27 5.54
N PHE A 114 -10.58 -3.06 6.00
CA PHE A 114 -11.95 -3.03 5.50
C PHE A 114 -12.95 -3.19 6.65
N GLU A 115 -14.02 -2.41 6.67
CA GLU A 115 -15.15 -2.63 7.58
C GLU A 115 -16.24 -3.41 6.84
N LEU A 116 -16.76 -4.48 7.45
CA LEU A 116 -17.89 -5.21 6.89
C LEU A 116 -19.17 -4.36 6.91
N PRO A 117 -19.78 -4.02 5.76
CA PRO A 117 -21.03 -3.26 5.72
C PRO A 117 -22.27 -4.08 6.11
N GLN A 118 -22.12 -5.40 6.13
CA GLN A 118 -23.17 -6.35 6.48
C GLN A 118 -22.53 -7.61 7.08
N GLN A 119 -23.34 -8.47 7.70
CA GLN A 119 -22.85 -9.75 8.19
C GLN A 119 -22.37 -10.65 7.04
N VAL A 120 -21.23 -11.31 7.21
CA VAL A 120 -20.72 -12.36 6.32
C VAL A 120 -20.40 -13.59 7.17
N GLY A 121 -21.15 -14.68 6.98
CA GLY A 121 -21.07 -15.85 7.87
C GLY A 121 -21.28 -15.47 9.33
N GLU A 122 -20.33 -15.82 10.19
CA GLU A 122 -20.34 -15.48 11.62
C GLU A 122 -19.71 -14.12 11.94
N LEU A 123 -19.22 -13.38 10.94
CA LEU A 123 -18.62 -12.05 11.11
C LEU A 123 -19.72 -10.98 11.04
N PRO A 124 -20.06 -10.29 12.16
CA PRO A 124 -21.11 -9.26 12.15
C PRO A 124 -20.73 -8.04 11.30
N ALA A 125 -21.74 -7.26 10.89
CA ALA A 125 -21.50 -5.91 10.36
C ALA A 125 -20.69 -5.07 11.36
N GLY A 126 -19.81 -4.20 10.86
CA GLY A 126 -18.89 -3.41 11.68
C GLY A 126 -17.61 -4.13 12.09
N THR A 127 -17.47 -5.42 11.78
CA THR A 127 -16.21 -6.14 11.96
C THR A 127 -15.15 -5.53 11.03
N LEU A 128 -13.99 -5.19 11.59
CA LEU A 128 -12.84 -4.79 10.79
C LEU A 128 -12.07 -6.01 10.35
N LEU A 129 -11.74 -6.06 9.06
CA LEU A 129 -10.87 -7.05 8.44
C LEU A 129 -9.53 -6.41 8.08
N TRP A 130 -8.47 -7.15 8.33
CA TRP A 130 -7.12 -6.81 7.91
C TRP A 130 -6.51 -8.02 7.21
N SER A 131 -5.86 -7.76 6.08
CA SER A 131 -5.07 -8.76 5.36
C SER A 131 -3.84 -8.10 4.75
N ALA A 132 -2.85 -8.90 4.41
CA ALA A 132 -1.61 -8.44 3.79
C ALA A 132 -0.92 -9.58 3.05
N SER A 133 0.06 -9.22 2.24
CA SER A 133 0.95 -10.16 1.57
C SER A 133 2.06 -10.61 2.50
N VAL A 134 2.13 -11.91 2.77
CA VAL A 134 3.04 -12.47 3.78
C VAL A 134 3.93 -13.54 3.18
N GLY A 135 5.22 -13.53 3.52
CA GLY A 135 6.17 -14.61 3.20
C GLY A 135 7.01 -14.39 1.93
N GLN A 136 7.17 -13.15 1.46
CA GLN A 136 7.93 -12.87 0.23
C GLN A 136 9.44 -13.15 0.33
N GLN A 137 9.98 -13.24 1.54
CA GLN A 137 11.39 -13.55 1.84
C GLN A 137 11.58 -15.01 2.29
N ALA A 138 10.50 -15.81 2.36
CA ALA A 138 10.58 -17.22 2.72
C ALA A 138 11.39 -18.00 1.66
N PRO A 139 12.17 -19.04 2.04
CA PRO A 139 13.04 -19.78 1.12
C PRO A 139 12.36 -20.34 -0.14
N ASP A 140 11.09 -20.74 -0.04
CA ASP A 140 10.28 -21.24 -1.14
C ASP A 140 9.15 -20.28 -1.56
N ARG A 141 9.15 -19.05 -1.01
CA ARG A 141 8.25 -17.93 -1.31
C ARG A 141 6.78 -18.34 -1.48
N ARG A 142 6.30 -19.23 -0.60
CA ARG A 142 4.90 -19.66 -0.54
C ARG A 142 4.07 -18.59 0.12
N MET A 143 3.91 -17.49 -0.59
CA MET A 143 3.21 -16.34 -0.07
C MET A 143 1.77 -16.69 0.29
N THR A 144 1.28 -16.08 1.37
CA THR A 144 -0.08 -16.28 1.87
C THR A 144 -0.77 -14.94 2.09
N LEU A 145 -2.10 -15.00 2.14
CA LEU A 145 -2.97 -13.87 2.45
C LEU A 145 -3.82 -14.22 3.69
N PRO A 146 -3.31 -14.01 4.92
CA PRO A 146 -4.07 -14.26 6.13
C PRO A 146 -5.19 -13.23 6.30
N VAL A 147 -6.31 -13.65 6.88
CA VAL A 147 -7.41 -12.75 7.28
C VAL A 147 -7.43 -12.64 8.79
N TRP A 148 -7.35 -11.41 9.27
CA TRP A 148 -7.51 -11.06 10.68
C TRP A 148 -8.77 -10.23 10.85
N ALA A 149 -9.51 -10.47 11.93
CA ALA A 149 -10.73 -9.74 12.25
C ALA A 149 -10.67 -9.09 13.64
N SER A 150 -11.32 -7.93 13.76
CA SER A 150 -11.53 -7.20 15.01
C SER A 150 -12.99 -6.80 15.13
N THR A 151 -13.58 -7.08 16.29
CA THR A 151 -14.96 -6.69 16.66
C THR A 151 -15.00 -5.56 17.70
N ASP A 152 -13.83 -5.04 18.07
CA ASP A 152 -13.64 -3.94 19.03
C ASP A 152 -12.95 -2.71 18.39
N GLN A 153 -13.26 -2.51 17.10
CA GLN A 153 -12.87 -1.36 16.29
C GLN A 153 -11.34 -1.20 16.20
N GLY A 154 -10.63 -2.32 16.06
CA GLY A 154 -9.21 -2.38 15.72
C GLY A 154 -8.27 -2.50 16.92
N ARG A 155 -8.79 -2.69 18.14
CA ARG A 155 -7.96 -2.81 19.36
C ARG A 155 -7.35 -4.19 19.50
N THR A 156 -8.16 -5.24 19.32
CA THR A 156 -7.69 -6.63 19.35
C THR A 156 -8.06 -7.34 18.05
N TRP A 157 -7.20 -8.28 17.65
CA TRP A 157 -7.29 -8.97 16.36
C TRP A 157 -7.13 -10.47 16.54
N SER A 158 -7.97 -11.24 15.85
CA SER A 158 -7.90 -12.70 15.80
C SER A 158 -7.83 -13.19 14.36
N LYS A 159 -6.97 -14.18 14.09
CA LYS A 159 -6.88 -14.80 12.77
C LYS A 159 -8.16 -15.60 12.49
N VAL A 160 -8.77 -15.36 11.34
CA VAL A 160 -10.01 -16.00 10.89
C VAL A 160 -9.70 -17.14 9.92
N SER A 161 -8.90 -16.86 8.89
CA SER A 161 -8.62 -17.79 7.80
C SER A 161 -7.36 -17.40 7.04
N THR A 162 -7.05 -18.15 5.98
CA THR A 162 -6.09 -17.77 4.95
C THR A 162 -6.82 -17.87 3.62
N ILE A 163 -6.84 -16.78 2.85
CA ILE A 163 -7.53 -16.71 1.55
C ILE A 163 -6.91 -17.68 0.57
N ALA A 164 -5.59 -17.60 0.41
CA ALA A 164 -4.84 -18.36 -0.56
C ALA A 164 -3.41 -18.57 -0.06
N THR A 165 -2.82 -19.67 -0.52
CA THR A 165 -1.40 -19.98 -0.43
C THR A 165 -0.88 -20.21 -1.83
N GLN A 166 0.20 -19.53 -2.20
CA GLN A 166 0.73 -19.58 -3.56
C GLN A 166 1.22 -21.01 -3.94
N PRO A 167 0.69 -21.65 -5.01
CA PRO A 167 1.13 -22.96 -5.50
C PRO A 167 2.55 -23.00 -6.10
N ASN A 168 3.25 -21.87 -6.23
CA ASN A 168 4.65 -21.79 -6.66
C ASN A 168 5.41 -20.65 -5.94
N THR A 169 6.51 -20.17 -6.51
CA THR A 169 7.37 -19.11 -5.96
C THR A 169 7.03 -17.70 -6.49
N GLY A 170 5.95 -17.58 -7.28
CA GLY A 170 5.44 -16.28 -7.73
C GLY A 170 5.02 -15.41 -6.54
N GLY A 171 5.04 -14.10 -6.69
CA GLY A 171 4.46 -13.22 -5.70
C GLY A 171 2.93 -13.30 -5.64
N LEU A 172 2.38 -12.89 -4.50
CA LEU A 172 0.93 -12.76 -4.26
C LEU A 172 0.70 -11.49 -3.45
N TRP A 173 0.15 -10.46 -4.09
CA TRP A 173 0.25 -9.07 -3.60
C TRP A 173 -1.09 -8.39 -3.38
N GLU A 174 -1.09 -7.45 -2.44
CA GLU A 174 -2.00 -6.31 -2.38
C GLU A 174 -3.47 -6.73 -2.32
N PRO A 175 -3.89 -7.50 -1.29
CA PRO A 175 -5.28 -7.84 -1.11
C PRO A 175 -6.13 -6.58 -0.98
N GLU A 176 -7.31 -6.59 -1.61
CA GLU A 176 -8.36 -5.59 -1.44
C GLU A 176 -9.68 -6.31 -1.23
N PHE A 177 -10.45 -5.92 -0.21
CA PHE A 177 -11.76 -6.51 0.06
C PHE A 177 -12.91 -5.70 -0.54
N ALA A 178 -13.99 -6.40 -0.88
CA ALA A 178 -15.32 -5.82 -1.03
C ALA A 178 -16.38 -6.86 -0.63
N VAL A 179 -17.62 -6.41 -0.43
CA VAL A 179 -18.77 -7.32 -0.38
C VAL A 179 -19.49 -7.25 -1.71
N ALA A 180 -19.63 -8.39 -2.38
CA ALA A 180 -20.34 -8.52 -3.65
C ALA A 180 -21.84 -8.29 -3.48
N ARG A 181 -22.52 -8.11 -4.61
CA ARG A 181 -23.97 -7.87 -4.64
C ARG A 181 -24.80 -9.02 -4.09
N ASP A 182 -24.27 -10.24 -4.13
CA ASP A 182 -24.92 -11.42 -3.53
C ASP A 182 -24.64 -11.58 -2.03
N GLY A 183 -23.85 -10.69 -1.43
CA GLY A 183 -23.49 -10.70 -0.02
C GLY A 183 -22.21 -11.49 0.30
N SER A 184 -21.57 -12.13 -0.68
CA SER A 184 -20.29 -12.79 -0.47
C SER A 184 -19.15 -11.78 -0.24
N LEU A 185 -18.20 -12.12 0.62
CA LEU A 185 -16.95 -11.40 0.72
C LEU A 185 -16.08 -11.75 -0.49
N VAL A 186 -15.47 -10.75 -1.11
CA VAL A 186 -14.57 -10.91 -2.25
C VAL A 186 -13.23 -10.30 -1.89
N VAL A 187 -12.16 -10.94 -2.33
CA VAL A 187 -10.82 -10.34 -2.33
C VAL A 187 -10.28 -10.26 -3.74
N TYR A 188 -9.63 -9.14 -4.06
CA TYR A 188 -8.92 -8.90 -5.31
C TYR A 188 -7.43 -8.82 -5.00
N VAL A 189 -6.59 -9.46 -5.82
CA VAL A 189 -5.15 -9.57 -5.55
C VAL A 189 -4.36 -9.54 -6.86
N SER A 190 -3.10 -9.13 -6.76
CA SER A 190 -2.12 -9.27 -7.84
C SER A 190 -1.43 -10.63 -7.72
N ASP A 191 -1.38 -11.42 -8.79
CA ASP A 191 -0.85 -12.79 -8.79
C ASP A 191 0.25 -13.00 -9.83
N GLU A 192 1.36 -13.61 -9.44
CA GLU A 192 2.46 -13.97 -10.35
C GLU A 192 2.57 -15.49 -10.58
N SER A 193 1.56 -16.28 -10.21
CA SER A 193 1.60 -17.74 -10.31
C SER A 193 1.64 -18.26 -11.75
N GLN A 194 1.23 -17.44 -12.71
CA GLN A 194 1.01 -17.84 -14.10
C GLN A 194 2.21 -17.54 -15.02
N GLN A 195 3.38 -17.24 -14.45
CA GLN A 195 4.60 -17.03 -15.22
C GLN A 195 5.06 -18.33 -15.95
N PRO A 196 5.63 -18.23 -17.16
CA PRO A 196 5.92 -17.01 -17.92
C PRO A 196 4.77 -16.56 -18.84
N THR A 197 3.61 -17.22 -18.82
CA THR A 197 2.46 -16.86 -19.69
C THR A 197 1.94 -15.46 -19.39
N HIS A 198 1.90 -15.09 -18.11
CA HIS A 198 1.62 -13.73 -17.64
C HIS A 198 2.68 -13.36 -16.60
N SER A 199 3.33 -12.21 -16.74
CA SER A 199 4.27 -11.72 -15.72
C SER A 199 3.56 -11.41 -14.40
N GLN A 200 2.32 -10.91 -14.47
CA GLN A 200 1.39 -10.76 -13.36
C GLN A 200 -0.06 -10.76 -13.89
N THR A 201 -1.03 -11.18 -13.09
CA THR A 201 -2.48 -11.05 -13.36
C THR A 201 -3.17 -10.34 -12.19
N LEU A 202 -4.37 -9.82 -12.43
CA LEU A 202 -5.31 -9.55 -11.32
C LEU A 202 -6.27 -10.72 -11.23
N VAL A 203 -6.43 -11.25 -10.03
CA VAL A 203 -7.32 -12.38 -9.73
C VAL A 203 -8.20 -12.05 -8.54
N GLN A 204 -9.26 -12.83 -8.34
CA GLN A 204 -10.15 -12.73 -7.19
C GLN A 204 -10.50 -14.09 -6.60
N ALA A 205 -10.93 -14.10 -5.35
CA ALA A 205 -11.64 -15.23 -4.73
C ALA A 205 -12.84 -14.71 -3.95
N THR A 206 -13.87 -15.54 -3.81
CA THR A 206 -15.08 -15.23 -3.03
C THR A 206 -15.21 -16.16 -1.83
N SER A 207 -15.91 -15.70 -0.80
CA SER A 207 -16.21 -16.47 0.39
C SER A 207 -17.60 -16.11 0.95
N PRO A 208 -18.46 -17.09 1.23
CA PRO A 208 -19.76 -16.83 1.84
C PRO A 208 -19.66 -16.51 3.34
N ASP A 209 -18.53 -16.82 3.99
CA ASP A 209 -18.37 -16.76 5.45
C ASP A 209 -17.04 -16.15 5.93
N GLY A 210 -16.17 -15.71 5.01
CA GLY A 210 -14.83 -15.20 5.31
C GLY A 210 -13.82 -16.29 5.74
N VAL A 211 -14.22 -17.57 5.69
CA VAL A 211 -13.41 -18.72 6.14
C VAL A 211 -13.11 -19.65 4.98
N HIS A 212 -14.13 -20.04 4.22
CA HIS A 212 -14.00 -20.94 3.08
C HIS A 212 -13.96 -20.11 1.79
N TRP A 213 -12.82 -20.12 1.13
CA TRP A 213 -12.57 -19.33 -0.08
C TRP A 213 -12.67 -20.20 -1.32
N SER A 214 -13.19 -19.62 -2.42
CA SER A 214 -13.07 -20.21 -3.74
C SER A 214 -11.61 -20.27 -4.19
N GLU A 215 -11.35 -21.01 -5.27
CA GLU A 215 -10.09 -20.87 -6.00
C GLU A 215 -9.96 -19.44 -6.56
N LEU A 216 -8.71 -19.03 -6.83
CA LEU A 216 -8.42 -17.74 -7.47
C LEU A 216 -8.79 -17.79 -8.96
N GLU A 217 -9.51 -16.78 -9.43
CA GLU A 217 -9.97 -16.65 -10.81
C GLU A 217 -9.51 -15.33 -11.44
N ASN A 218 -9.13 -15.35 -12.72
CA ASN A 218 -8.63 -14.17 -13.43
C ASN A 218 -9.70 -13.09 -13.60
N ILE A 219 -9.31 -11.85 -13.30
CA ILE A 219 -10.01 -10.61 -13.65
C ILE A 219 -9.32 -9.93 -14.83
N VAL A 220 -7.98 -9.82 -14.76
CA VAL A 220 -7.20 -9.33 -15.88
C VAL A 220 -5.96 -10.18 -16.11
N ALA A 221 -5.92 -10.75 -17.30
CA ALA A 221 -4.82 -11.54 -17.81
C ALA A 221 -4.45 -10.98 -19.18
N ALA A 222 -3.42 -10.12 -19.20
CA ALA A 222 -3.01 -9.42 -20.41
C ALA A 222 -2.46 -10.41 -21.45
N ARG A 223 -2.78 -10.19 -22.73
CA ARG A 223 -2.27 -11.03 -23.83
C ARG A 223 -0.76 -10.92 -24.03
N ASP A 224 -0.23 -9.74 -23.75
CA ASP A 224 1.20 -9.48 -23.77
C ASP A 224 1.78 -9.98 -22.43
N PRO A 225 2.67 -10.98 -22.43
CA PRO A 225 3.20 -11.58 -21.21
C PRO A 225 4.00 -10.59 -20.36
N ASP A 226 4.55 -9.52 -20.95
CA ASP A 226 5.38 -8.53 -20.25
C ASP A 226 4.55 -7.46 -19.52
N LEU A 227 3.23 -7.46 -19.70
CA LEU A 227 2.35 -6.54 -18.98
C LEU A 227 2.03 -7.06 -17.58
N ARG A 228 2.12 -6.13 -16.62
CA ARG A 228 1.98 -6.37 -15.18
C ARG A 228 0.81 -5.58 -14.62
N PRO A 229 -0.42 -6.07 -14.76
CA PRO A 229 -1.57 -5.54 -14.03
C PRO A 229 -1.41 -5.75 -12.52
N GLY A 230 -1.69 -4.75 -11.71
CA GLY A 230 -1.51 -4.86 -10.25
C GLY A 230 -2.21 -3.77 -9.43
N MET A 231 -2.09 -3.88 -8.11
CA MET A 231 -2.59 -2.92 -7.12
C MET A 231 -4.10 -2.64 -7.24
N PRO A 232 -4.97 -3.67 -7.16
CA PRO A 232 -6.40 -3.45 -7.27
C PRO A 232 -6.94 -2.67 -6.05
N LEU A 233 -7.79 -1.67 -6.30
CA LEU A 233 -8.65 -1.05 -5.29
C LEU A 233 -10.08 -0.99 -5.81
N VAL A 234 -11.05 -1.35 -4.97
CA VAL A 234 -12.46 -1.47 -5.37
C VAL A 234 -13.36 -0.59 -4.53
N ARG A 235 -14.23 0.17 -5.17
CA ARG A 235 -15.27 0.97 -4.51
C ARG A 235 -16.64 0.56 -5.03
N GLN A 236 -17.57 0.32 -4.11
CA GLN A 236 -18.99 0.26 -4.44
C GLN A 236 -19.49 1.70 -4.67
N LEU A 237 -20.26 1.89 -5.73
CA LEU A 237 -20.82 3.17 -6.15
C LEU A 237 -22.31 3.27 -5.72
N PRO A 238 -22.93 4.47 -5.71
CA PRO A 238 -24.33 4.69 -5.29
C PRO A 238 -25.37 3.83 -5.97
N ASN A 239 -25.11 3.47 -7.22
CA ASN A 239 -26.00 2.62 -8.02
C ASN A 239 -25.80 1.13 -7.74
N THR A 240 -25.09 0.75 -6.67
CA THR A 240 -24.73 -0.62 -6.27
C THR A 240 -23.82 -1.36 -7.26
N THR A 241 -23.26 -0.64 -8.24
CA THR A 241 -22.20 -1.15 -9.11
C THR A 241 -20.83 -0.89 -8.48
N TYR A 242 -19.78 -1.45 -9.08
CA TYR A 242 -18.44 -1.43 -8.53
C TYR A 242 -17.49 -0.84 -9.55
N LEU A 243 -16.51 -0.08 -9.05
CA LEU A 243 -15.40 0.45 -9.82
C LEU A 243 -14.09 -0.09 -9.23
N MET A 244 -13.28 -0.72 -10.07
CA MET A 244 -11.92 -1.12 -9.73
C MET A 244 -10.94 -0.15 -10.36
N SER A 245 -9.97 0.35 -9.58
CA SER A 245 -8.77 1.02 -10.05
C SER A 245 -7.57 0.08 -9.90
N TYR A 246 -6.65 0.13 -10.85
CA TYR A 246 -5.41 -0.66 -10.84
C TYR A 246 -4.37 -0.03 -11.77
N GLU A 247 -3.12 -0.45 -11.70
CA GLU A 247 -2.08 -0.07 -12.66
C GLU A 247 -1.86 -1.16 -13.71
N ILE A 248 -1.41 -0.76 -14.91
CA ILE A 248 -0.81 -1.69 -15.87
C ILE A 248 0.63 -1.25 -16.13
N CYS A 249 1.58 -2.00 -15.59
CA CYS A 249 3.00 -1.83 -15.86
C CYS A 249 3.43 -2.62 -17.11
N GLY A 250 4.61 -2.30 -17.64
CA GLY A 250 5.21 -2.97 -18.81
C GLY A 250 5.17 -2.15 -20.10
N PRO A 251 5.65 -2.73 -21.21
CA PRO A 251 5.85 -2.04 -22.48
C PRO A 251 4.62 -1.26 -22.96
N GLY A 252 4.79 0.05 -23.19
CA GLY A 252 3.73 0.93 -23.68
C GLY A 252 2.57 1.21 -22.71
N GLN A 253 2.63 0.72 -21.47
CA GLN A 253 1.60 0.95 -20.44
C GLN A 253 2.09 1.81 -19.28
N GLU A 254 3.40 1.80 -19.01
CA GLU A 254 4.07 2.79 -18.14
C GLU A 254 3.49 2.85 -16.70
N CYS A 255 2.93 1.75 -16.19
CA CYS A 255 2.26 1.70 -14.89
C CYS A 255 1.09 2.70 -14.78
N SER A 256 0.46 3.03 -15.90
CA SER A 256 -0.64 4.00 -15.94
C SER A 256 -1.86 3.46 -15.22
N GLN A 257 -2.52 4.33 -14.46
CA GLN A 257 -3.78 4.00 -13.79
C GLN A 257 -4.89 3.66 -14.81
N ARG A 258 -5.59 2.57 -14.53
CA ARG A 258 -6.73 2.06 -15.29
C ARG A 258 -7.93 1.86 -14.37
N THR A 259 -9.12 1.88 -14.97
CA THR A 259 -10.36 1.51 -14.27
C THR A 259 -11.21 0.51 -15.03
N ARG A 260 -11.97 -0.29 -14.29
CA ARG A 260 -13.03 -1.17 -14.79
C ARG A 260 -14.28 -1.11 -13.92
N ARG A 261 -15.42 -1.48 -14.52
CA ARG A 261 -16.69 -1.58 -13.81
C ARG A 261 -17.19 -3.02 -13.73
N SER A 262 -17.91 -3.30 -12.66
CA SER A 262 -18.68 -4.52 -12.46
C SER A 262 -20.07 -4.17 -11.95
N LEU A 263 -21.08 -4.95 -12.34
CA LEU A 263 -22.45 -4.79 -11.85
C LEU A 263 -22.67 -5.45 -10.50
N ASP A 264 -21.77 -6.34 -10.07
CA ASP A 264 -21.96 -7.21 -8.91
C ASP A 264 -20.72 -7.37 -8.03
N GLY A 265 -19.58 -6.83 -8.46
CA GLY A 265 -18.30 -6.94 -7.75
C GLY A 265 -17.52 -8.21 -8.08
N VAL A 266 -18.03 -9.09 -8.93
CA VAL A 266 -17.39 -10.38 -9.24
C VAL A 266 -17.13 -10.51 -10.75
N HIS A 267 -18.02 -9.99 -11.59
CA HIS A 267 -17.87 -10.07 -13.05
C HIS A 267 -17.39 -8.73 -13.62
N TRP A 268 -16.16 -8.70 -14.14
CA TRP A 268 -15.46 -7.48 -14.59
C TRP A 268 -15.29 -7.36 -16.11
N GLY A 269 -16.02 -8.19 -16.87
CA GLY A 269 -15.92 -8.29 -18.33
C GLY A 269 -14.74 -9.16 -18.78
N PRO A 270 -14.33 -9.06 -20.06
CA PRO A 270 -13.29 -9.94 -20.62
C PRO A 270 -11.93 -9.76 -19.93
N GLU A 271 -11.27 -10.85 -19.58
CA GLU A 271 -9.95 -10.85 -18.91
C GLU A 271 -8.86 -10.13 -19.70
N THR A 272 -8.95 -10.13 -21.03
CA THR A 272 -7.94 -9.50 -21.91
C THR A 272 -8.18 -8.01 -22.19
N TRP A 273 -9.30 -7.45 -21.72
CA TRP A 273 -9.51 -6.01 -21.77
C TRP A 273 -8.62 -5.36 -20.71
N LEU A 274 -7.97 -4.23 -20.99
CA LEU A 274 -7.06 -3.57 -20.02
C LEU A 274 -7.73 -2.45 -19.23
N GLY A 275 -9.02 -2.20 -19.46
CA GLY A 275 -9.76 -1.11 -18.82
C GLY A 275 -9.50 0.26 -19.45
N VAL A 276 -10.12 1.27 -18.86
CA VAL A 276 -10.07 2.67 -19.30
C VAL A 276 -8.89 3.37 -18.64
N ARG A 277 -8.08 4.13 -19.38
CA ARG A 277 -6.98 4.93 -18.79
C ARG A 277 -7.53 6.19 -18.13
N VAL A 278 -7.17 6.41 -16.87
CA VAL A 278 -7.45 7.64 -16.14
C VAL A 278 -6.51 8.74 -16.63
N ARG A 279 -7.06 9.86 -17.08
CA ARG A 279 -6.31 11.03 -17.54
C ARG A 279 -7.17 12.29 -17.58
N THR A 280 -6.50 13.43 -17.52
CA THR A 280 -7.09 14.75 -17.78
C THR A 280 -7.26 15.01 -19.28
N ALA A 281 -7.88 16.14 -19.64
CA ALA A 281 -8.16 16.49 -21.03
C ALA A 281 -6.90 16.79 -21.85
N ASP A 282 -5.89 17.38 -21.20
CA ASP A 282 -4.55 17.63 -21.75
C ASP A 282 -3.62 16.41 -21.65
N GLY A 283 -4.10 15.29 -21.11
CA GLY A 283 -3.41 13.99 -21.10
C GLY A 283 -2.47 13.76 -19.91
N ALA A 284 -2.53 14.61 -18.88
CA ALA A 284 -1.88 14.31 -17.61
C ALA A 284 -2.48 13.03 -16.99
N HIS A 285 -1.63 12.22 -16.37
CA HIS A 285 -2.01 10.92 -15.81
C HIS A 285 -1.07 10.50 -14.69
N PHE A 286 -1.58 9.70 -13.76
CA PHE A 286 -0.76 9.06 -12.76
C PHE A 286 -0.10 7.78 -13.29
N ARG A 287 1.11 7.52 -12.77
CA ARG A 287 1.82 6.26 -12.89
C ARG A 287 2.17 5.75 -11.49
N HIS A 288 2.14 4.44 -11.35
CA HIS A 288 2.49 3.68 -10.15
C HIS A 288 1.54 3.86 -8.96
N ALA A 289 1.25 2.76 -8.27
CA ALA A 289 0.55 2.69 -7.00
C ALA A 289 -0.71 3.56 -6.90
N PRO A 290 -1.66 3.43 -7.84
CA PRO A 290 -2.86 4.25 -7.85
C PRO A 290 -3.77 3.89 -6.68
N THR A 291 -4.51 4.87 -6.19
CA THR A 291 -5.67 4.65 -5.34
C THR A 291 -6.87 5.41 -5.88
N ILE A 292 -8.06 4.97 -5.46
CA ILE A 292 -9.32 5.58 -5.81
C ILE A 292 -10.20 5.66 -4.57
N SER A 293 -10.92 6.77 -4.45
CA SER A 293 -11.93 6.99 -3.43
C SER A 293 -13.20 7.47 -4.11
N TRP A 294 -14.33 7.25 -3.45
CA TRP A 294 -15.62 7.73 -3.87
C TRP A 294 -16.33 8.35 -2.66
N TYR A 295 -17.06 9.43 -2.89
CA TYR A 295 -17.92 10.02 -1.88
C TYR A 295 -19.22 10.53 -2.47
N ASP A 296 -20.24 10.60 -1.62
CA ASP A 296 -21.52 11.21 -1.94
C ASP A 296 -21.42 12.73 -1.77
N ASP A 297 -21.48 13.46 -2.89
CA ASP A 297 -21.50 14.93 -2.93
C ASP A 297 -22.94 15.48 -3.02
N GLY A 298 -23.96 14.62 -2.84
CA GLY A 298 -25.37 14.95 -2.99
C GLY A 298 -25.86 14.93 -4.45
N THR A 299 -24.98 14.69 -5.43
CA THR A 299 -25.39 14.45 -6.82
C THR A 299 -25.80 12.99 -7.03
N ARG A 300 -26.42 12.70 -8.17
CA ARG A 300 -26.85 11.33 -8.51
C ARG A 300 -25.69 10.33 -8.54
N ASN A 301 -24.50 10.81 -8.87
CA ASN A 301 -23.33 9.98 -9.09
C ASN A 301 -22.37 10.05 -7.90
N GLY A 302 -22.42 11.09 -7.08
CA GLY A 302 -21.27 11.35 -6.21
C GLY A 302 -20.04 11.68 -7.05
N ARG A 303 -18.88 11.61 -6.41
CA ARG A 303 -17.62 11.99 -7.04
C ARG A 303 -16.49 11.00 -6.74
N LEU A 304 -15.64 10.79 -7.73
CA LEU A 304 -14.41 10.00 -7.63
C LEU A 304 -13.24 10.92 -7.35
N LEU A 305 -12.35 10.44 -6.49
CA LEU A 305 -11.02 10.98 -6.29
C LEU A 305 -9.99 9.92 -6.68
N ALA A 306 -8.92 10.33 -7.36
CA ALA A 306 -7.80 9.44 -7.66
C ALA A 306 -6.47 10.12 -7.37
N VAL A 307 -5.52 9.34 -6.89
CA VAL A 307 -4.12 9.72 -6.71
C VAL A 307 -3.25 8.56 -7.15
N GLY A 308 -2.04 8.85 -7.60
CA GLY A 308 -0.99 7.85 -7.77
C GLY A 308 0.35 8.43 -7.39
N GLN A 309 1.39 7.61 -7.45
CA GLN A 309 2.69 8.00 -6.94
C GLN A 309 3.28 9.18 -7.71
N MET A 310 3.24 9.09 -9.04
CA MET A 310 3.88 10.06 -9.91
C MET A 310 2.92 10.65 -10.93
N LEU A 311 2.91 11.98 -11.08
CA LEU A 311 2.13 12.69 -12.09
C LEU A 311 2.97 12.98 -13.33
N TYR A 312 2.48 12.52 -14.48
CA TYR A 312 3.11 12.71 -15.80
C TYR A 312 2.21 13.46 -16.76
N GLY A 313 2.80 14.23 -17.67
CA GLY A 313 2.13 14.87 -18.79
C GLY A 313 1.96 13.92 -19.97
N ALA A 314 1.22 14.36 -21.00
CA ALA A 314 1.04 13.59 -22.23
C ALA A 314 2.35 13.31 -22.98
N ASP A 315 3.38 14.14 -22.77
CA ASP A 315 4.72 14.01 -23.34
C ASP A 315 5.64 13.07 -22.55
N GLY A 316 5.16 12.50 -21.44
CA GLY A 316 5.93 11.62 -20.58
C GLY A 316 6.88 12.34 -19.62
N THR A 317 6.76 13.66 -19.45
CA THR A 317 7.52 14.43 -18.46
C THR A 317 6.79 14.48 -17.12
N VAL A 318 7.56 14.45 -16.02
CA VAL A 318 7.02 14.65 -14.67
C VAL A 318 6.49 16.07 -14.55
N GLN A 319 5.26 16.22 -14.03
CA GLN A 319 4.58 17.51 -13.96
C GLN A 319 4.91 18.26 -12.64
N PRO A 320 4.81 19.60 -12.62
CA PRO A 320 5.00 20.39 -11.39
C PRO A 320 4.06 20.01 -10.23
N GLY A 321 2.88 19.44 -10.54
CA GLY A 321 1.91 18.94 -9.56
C GLY A 321 2.25 17.56 -8.96
N ASN A 322 3.40 16.97 -9.32
CA ASN A 322 3.83 15.68 -8.80
C ASN A 322 3.93 15.68 -7.26
N GLY A 323 3.28 14.71 -6.61
CA GLY A 323 3.21 14.61 -5.15
C GLY A 323 2.26 15.60 -4.46
N ARG A 324 1.43 16.34 -5.20
CA ARG A 324 0.56 17.41 -4.66
C ARG A 324 -0.75 17.60 -5.42
N THR A 325 -1.19 16.60 -6.19
CA THR A 325 -2.38 16.70 -7.06
C THR A 325 -3.29 15.49 -6.87
N ILE A 326 -4.59 15.75 -6.85
CA ILE A 326 -5.67 14.76 -6.87
C ILE A 326 -6.45 14.93 -8.16
N PHE A 327 -6.92 13.84 -8.76
CA PHE A 327 -7.84 13.86 -9.89
C PHE A 327 -9.28 13.73 -9.41
N THR A 328 -10.22 14.47 -10.03
CA THR A 328 -11.67 14.46 -9.71
C THR A 328 -12.53 14.06 -10.91
N SER A 329 -13.63 13.33 -10.70
CA SER A 329 -14.56 12.91 -11.78
C SER A 329 -15.97 12.52 -11.29
N ASP A 330 -17.01 12.83 -12.08
CA ASP A 330 -18.44 12.59 -11.78
C ASP A 330 -18.91 11.14 -12.10
N LEU A 331 -18.16 10.12 -11.65
CA LEU A 331 -18.32 8.68 -11.95
C LEU A 331 -18.17 8.25 -13.42
N LEU A 332 -17.66 9.10 -14.30
CA LEU A 332 -17.42 8.78 -15.71
C LEU A 332 -15.89 8.72 -15.96
N PRO A 333 -15.19 7.65 -15.54
CA PRO A 333 -13.75 7.51 -15.69
C PRO A 333 -13.28 7.49 -17.15
N GLU A 334 -14.18 7.24 -18.10
CA GLU A 334 -13.96 7.40 -19.54
C GLU A 334 -13.90 8.86 -20.02
N LEU A 335 -14.44 9.79 -19.25
CA LEU A 335 -14.31 11.21 -19.52
C LEU A 335 -13.01 11.74 -18.91
N PRO A 336 -12.49 12.86 -19.44
CA PRO A 336 -11.38 13.56 -18.83
C PRO A 336 -11.65 13.91 -17.37
N TRP A 337 -10.66 13.68 -16.51
CA TRP A 337 -10.71 14.02 -15.10
C TRP A 337 -10.31 15.48 -14.88
N GLY A 338 -10.88 16.10 -13.86
CA GLY A 338 -10.42 17.36 -13.29
C GLY A 338 -9.21 17.15 -12.38
N THR A 339 -8.65 18.25 -11.87
CA THR A 339 -7.52 18.23 -10.93
C THR A 339 -7.74 19.22 -9.81
N GLY A 340 -7.33 18.86 -8.60
CA GLY A 340 -7.27 19.75 -7.44
C GLY A 340 -6.03 19.51 -6.58
N PRO A 341 -5.78 20.38 -5.60
CA PRO A 341 -4.66 20.21 -4.67
C PRO A 341 -4.83 18.97 -3.81
N ALA A 342 -3.72 18.31 -3.49
CA ALA A 342 -3.69 17.26 -2.47
C ALA A 342 -3.48 17.89 -1.08
N PRO A 343 -4.13 17.40 -0.01
CA PRO A 343 -3.88 17.86 1.36
C PRO A 343 -2.42 17.75 1.79
N LEU A 344 -1.72 16.73 1.30
CA LEU A 344 -0.34 16.46 1.61
C LEU A 344 0.55 16.70 0.38
N ALA A 345 1.68 17.37 0.57
CA ALA A 345 2.69 17.61 -0.45
C ALA A 345 3.94 16.79 -0.15
N ILE A 346 4.26 15.84 -1.03
CA ILE A 346 5.52 15.09 -1.01
C ILE A 346 6.49 15.76 -2.00
N ALA A 347 7.69 16.11 -1.53
CA ALA A 347 8.70 16.80 -2.32
C ALA A 347 9.33 15.85 -3.35
N GLU A 348 9.11 16.10 -4.64
CA GLU A 348 9.75 15.39 -5.75
C GLU A 348 9.68 13.84 -5.64
N PRO A 349 8.49 13.23 -5.45
CA PRO A 349 8.40 11.78 -5.40
C PRO A 349 8.83 11.18 -6.74
N TRP A 350 9.48 10.04 -6.66
CA TRP A 350 10.02 9.30 -7.80
C TRP A 350 9.66 7.83 -7.65
N ASN A 351 9.81 7.05 -8.73
CA ASN A 351 9.44 5.63 -8.75
C ASN A 351 10.30 4.83 -7.75
N ASN A 352 9.75 4.64 -6.56
CA ASN A 352 10.37 4.03 -5.40
C ASN A 352 9.28 3.47 -4.48
N PHE A 353 9.59 2.52 -3.60
CA PHE A 353 8.61 1.93 -2.69
C PHE A 353 8.09 2.89 -1.59
N CYS A 354 8.69 4.07 -1.42
CA CYS A 354 8.41 4.98 -0.32
C CYS A 354 7.61 6.24 -0.71
N PRO A 355 8.21 7.27 -1.35
CA PRO A 355 7.58 8.58 -1.41
C PRO A 355 6.31 8.53 -2.26
N ASN A 356 5.21 8.99 -1.67
CA ASN A 356 3.88 9.03 -2.25
C ASN A 356 3.35 7.66 -2.73
N TYR A 357 3.85 6.56 -2.18
CA TYR A 357 3.52 5.21 -2.65
C TYR A 357 2.19 4.71 -2.07
N SER A 358 1.20 4.49 -2.95
CA SER A 358 -0.13 3.97 -2.60
C SER A 358 -0.87 4.80 -1.53
N SER A 359 -0.82 6.12 -1.65
CA SER A 359 -1.46 7.10 -0.76
C SER A 359 -2.96 6.85 -0.61
N SER A 360 -3.50 7.03 0.60
CA SER A 360 -4.90 6.78 0.92
C SER A 360 -5.70 8.08 1.01
N LEU A 361 -6.91 8.10 0.44
CA LEU A 361 -7.79 9.26 0.39
C LEU A 361 -9.13 8.96 1.06
N LEU A 362 -9.53 9.81 2.00
CA LEU A 362 -10.84 9.75 2.66
C LEU A 362 -11.51 11.11 2.60
N ALA A 363 -12.53 11.22 1.75
CA ALA A 363 -13.34 12.43 1.65
C ALA A 363 -14.34 12.52 2.81
N MET A 364 -14.53 13.75 3.30
CA MET A 364 -15.49 14.15 4.33
C MET A 364 -16.37 15.28 3.76
N PRO A 365 -17.26 14.96 2.81
CA PRO A 365 -18.04 15.97 2.07
C PRO A 365 -18.94 16.81 2.96
N GLU A 366 -19.35 16.31 4.12
CA GLU A 366 -20.13 17.06 5.09
C GLU A 366 -19.36 18.23 5.72
N ARG A 367 -18.04 18.27 5.54
CA ARG A 367 -17.12 19.30 6.01
C ARG A 367 -16.41 20.06 4.90
N ASP A 368 -16.59 19.65 3.65
CA ASP A 368 -15.79 20.11 2.50
C ASP A 368 -14.28 19.83 2.69
N GLU A 369 -13.96 18.70 3.33
CA GLU A 369 -12.59 18.32 3.69
C GLU A 369 -12.17 16.98 3.05
N LEU A 370 -10.88 16.83 2.76
CA LEU A 370 -10.22 15.61 2.32
C LEU A 370 -9.08 15.26 3.28
N LEU A 371 -9.10 14.06 3.83
CA LEU A 371 -7.96 13.48 4.54
C LEU A 371 -7.10 12.67 3.55
N GLU A 372 -5.80 12.93 3.56
CA GLU A 372 -4.81 12.15 2.83
C GLU A 372 -3.77 11.56 3.79
N LEU A 373 -3.41 10.29 3.57
CA LEU A 373 -2.24 9.66 4.16
C LEU A 373 -1.28 9.25 3.04
N ALA A 374 -0.04 9.72 3.06
CA ALA A 374 0.99 9.32 2.11
C ALA A 374 2.30 9.00 2.81
N SER A 375 3.07 8.07 2.25
CA SER A 375 4.43 7.80 2.72
C SER A 375 5.44 8.80 2.16
N GLY A 376 6.51 9.04 2.90
CA GLY A 376 7.61 9.92 2.54
C GLY A 376 8.82 9.66 3.43
N TYR A 377 9.99 10.12 3.01
CA TYR A 377 11.20 10.00 3.82
C TYR A 377 11.22 11.03 4.96
N ASP A 378 11.70 10.64 6.13
CA ASP A 378 12.03 11.57 7.22
C ASP A 378 13.44 12.16 7.07
N ASP A 379 13.82 13.00 8.02
CA ASP A 379 15.10 13.73 8.01
C ASP A 379 16.34 12.82 8.03
N VAL A 380 16.19 11.55 8.40
CA VAL A 380 17.27 10.54 8.40
C VAL A 380 17.15 9.53 7.25
N GLY A 381 16.18 9.73 6.36
CA GLY A 381 15.95 8.89 5.18
C GLY A 381 15.16 7.61 5.46
N GLU A 382 14.49 7.51 6.61
CA GLU A 382 13.57 6.41 6.90
C GLU A 382 12.21 6.68 6.27
N CYS A 383 11.63 5.66 5.63
CA CYS A 383 10.30 5.80 5.05
C CYS A 383 9.22 5.73 6.12
N THR A 384 8.39 6.74 6.22
CA THR A 384 7.30 6.82 7.20
C THR A 384 6.04 7.40 6.57
N THR A 385 4.91 7.35 7.28
CA THR A 385 3.62 7.86 6.80
C THR A 385 3.32 9.20 7.43
N TYR A 386 2.85 10.15 6.62
CA TYR A 386 2.33 11.44 7.03
C TYR A 386 0.85 11.54 6.72
N PHE A 387 0.15 12.41 7.45
CA PHE A 387 -1.26 12.71 7.21
C PHE A 387 -1.54 14.21 7.25
N ALA A 388 -2.52 14.64 6.47
CA ALA A 388 -3.02 16.01 6.46
C ALA A 388 -4.50 16.06 6.05
N VAL A 389 -5.21 17.05 6.57
CA VAL A 389 -6.57 17.40 6.15
C VAL A 389 -6.50 18.72 5.39
N GLY A 390 -7.16 18.78 4.23
CA GLY A 390 -7.24 19.98 3.38
C GLY A 390 -8.61 20.08 2.73
N ASP A 391 -8.80 21.09 1.89
CA ASP A 391 -10.06 21.30 1.18
C ASP A 391 -10.35 20.14 0.22
N LEU A 392 -11.63 19.78 0.10
CA LEU A 392 -12.08 18.82 -0.89
C LEU A 392 -11.95 19.45 -2.29
N PRO A 393 -11.34 18.75 -3.27
CA PRO A 393 -11.15 19.31 -4.60
C PRO A 393 -12.47 19.36 -5.41
N ASP A 394 -12.64 20.48 -6.12
CA ASP A 394 -13.79 20.81 -6.98
C ASP A 394 -14.04 19.88 -8.19
#